data_AF-A0AAE0P3L1-F1
#
_entry.id   AF-A0AAE0P3L1-F1
#
_cell.length_a   1.000
_cell.length_b   1.000
_cell.length_c   1.000
_cell.angle_alpha   90.00
_cell.angle_beta   90.00
_cell.angle_gamma   90.00
#
_symmetry.space_group_name_H-M   'P 1'
#
loop_
_entity.id
_entity.type
_entity.pdbx_description
1 polymer ?
#
loop_
_entity_poly.entity_id
_entity_poly.type
_entity_poly.pdbx_seq_one_letter_code
_entity_poly.pdbx_strand_id
1 'polypeptide(L)' 'YTCEERKWLKSKWGGEFHFLQDHGLSVYEDDDRLEGSQIARTMMKHDDDFDRKQRRREITRNGRYYGPSREK' A
#
# COMPACT_ATOMS: atom_id res chain seq x y z
N TYR A 1 -9.14 5.41 -12.56
CA TYR A 1 -8.34 5.66 -11.34
C TYR A 1 -8.86 6.85 -10.55
N THR A 2 -9.20 6.62 -9.27
CA THR A 2 -9.58 7.66 -8.29
C THR A 2 -8.36 8.53 -7.91
N CYS A 3 -8.60 9.66 -7.23
CA CYS A 3 -7.51 10.54 -6.77
C CYS A 3 -6.56 9.84 -5.76
N GLU A 4 -7.08 8.92 -4.95
CA GLU A 4 -6.32 8.22 -3.92
C GLU A 4 -5.40 7.15 -4.53
N GLU A 5 -5.94 6.35 -5.46
CA GLU A 5 -5.14 5.37 -6.21
C GLU A 5 -3.99 6.05 -6.96
N ARG A 6 -4.24 7.18 -7.63
CA ARG A 6 -3.19 7.93 -8.34
C ARG A 6 -2.11 8.46 -7.41
N LYS A 7 -2.46 8.89 -6.19
CA LYS A 7 -1.49 9.32 -5.17
C LYS A 7 -0.62 8.15 -4.71
N TRP A 8 -1.23 7.00 -4.45
CA TRP A 8 -0.51 5.80 -4.03
C TRP A 8 0.42 5.30 -5.14
N LEU A 9 -0.07 5.23 -6.38
CA LEU A 9 0.73 4.88 -7.56
C LEU A 9 1.91 5.83 -7.75
N LYS A 10 1.71 7.14 -7.58
CA LYS A 10 2.80 8.12 -7.65
C LYS A 10 3.82 7.93 -6.53
N SER A 11 3.39 7.60 -5.31
CA SER A 11 4.28 7.44 -4.15
C SER A 11 5.08 6.14 -4.15
N LYS A 12 4.51 5.05 -4.67
CA LYS A 12 5.11 3.70 -4.63
C LYS A 12 5.79 3.32 -5.93
N TRP A 13 5.21 3.70 -7.07
CA TRP A 13 5.62 3.26 -8.40
C TRP A 13 6.14 4.41 -9.28
N GLY A 14 6.08 5.65 -8.80
CA GLY A 14 6.44 6.83 -9.59
C GLY A 14 5.37 7.30 -10.57
N GLY A 15 4.21 6.62 -10.63
CA GLY A 15 3.03 7.04 -11.39
C GLY A 15 2.25 5.88 -12.02
N GLU A 16 1.05 6.19 -12.51
CA GLU A 16 0.15 5.23 -13.20
C GLU A 16 0.84 4.58 -14.42
N PHE A 17 1.62 5.35 -15.17
CA PHE A 17 2.33 4.88 -16.35
C PHE A 17 3.37 3.80 -16.04
N HIS A 18 4.23 4.04 -15.04
CA HIS A 18 5.27 3.07 -14.65
C HIS A 18 4.65 1.80 -14.07
N PHE A 19 3.59 1.94 -13.28
CA PHE A 19 2.86 0.81 -12.73
C PHE A 19 2.25 -0.07 -13.83
N LEU A 20 1.52 0.54 -14.77
CA LEU A 20 0.93 -0.20 -15.90
C LEU A 20 2.02 -0.85 -16.75
N GLN A 21 3.12 -0.13 -17.03
CA GLN A 21 4.24 -0.67 -17.81
C GLN A 21 4.93 -1.86 -17.12
N ASP A 22 5.14 -1.81 -15.80
CA ASP A 22 5.76 -2.91 -15.03
C ASP A 22 4.87 -4.17 -15.02
N HIS A 23 3.56 -3.97 -14.97
CA HIS A 23 2.57 -5.04 -15.05
C HIS A 23 2.28 -5.52 -16.48
N GLY A 24 2.91 -4.93 -17.50
CA GLY A 24 2.67 -5.26 -18.91
C GLY A 24 1.30 -4.83 -19.44
N LEU A 25 0.64 -3.91 -18.72
CA LEU A 25 -0.69 -3.40 -19.01
C LEU A 25 -0.63 -2.12 -19.83
N SER A 26 -1.56 -1.97 -20.78
CA SER A 26 -1.63 -0.78 -21.63
C SER A 26 -2.51 0.32 -21.00
N VAL A 27 -2.04 1.56 -20.99
CA VAL A 27 -2.86 2.72 -20.57
C VAL A 27 -3.96 3.07 -21.58
N TYR A 28 -3.86 2.55 -22.80
CA TYR A 28 -4.78 2.82 -23.90
C TYR A 28 -5.94 1.82 -23.98
N GLU A 29 -5.84 0.69 -23.27
CA GLU A 29 -6.85 -0.35 -23.24
C GLU A 29 -7.70 -0.21 -21.97
N ASP A 30 -9.01 -0.07 -22.14
CA ASP A 30 -9.91 0.15 -21.00
C ASP A 30 -9.97 -1.06 -20.07
N ASP A 31 -9.79 -2.27 -20.62
CA ASP A 31 -9.72 -3.54 -19.88
C ASP A 31 -8.48 -3.60 -18.98
N ASP A 32 -7.30 -3.30 -19.52
CA ASP A 32 -6.04 -3.16 -18.79
C ASP A 32 -6.10 -2.08 -17.71
N ARG A 33 -6.82 -0.98 -17.94
CA ARG A 33 -7.03 0.05 -16.90
C ARG A 33 -7.90 -0.43 -15.76
N LEU A 34 -8.88 -1.29 -16.06
CA LEU A 34 -9.73 -1.92 -15.07
C LEU A 34 -8.94 -2.93 -14.24
N GLU A 35 -8.12 -3.74 -14.90
CA GLU A 35 -7.21 -4.69 -14.24
C GLU A 35 -6.18 -3.97 -13.37
N GLY A 36 -5.53 -2.92 -13.90
CA GLY A 36 -4.60 -2.09 -13.14
C GLY A 36 -5.23 -1.40 -11.92
N SER A 37 -6.50 -0.98 -12.01
CA SER A 37 -7.23 -0.44 -10.85
C SER A 37 -7.48 -1.51 -9.78
N GLN A 38 -7.85 -2.73 -10.18
CA GLN A 38 -8.05 -3.83 -9.23
C GLN A 38 -6.75 -4.22 -8.52
N ILE A 39 -5.64 -4.27 -9.26
CA ILE A 39 -4.31 -4.56 -8.70
C ILE A 39 -3.90 -3.43 -7.74
N ALA A 40 -4.01 -2.16 -8.15
CA ALA A 40 -3.67 -1.01 -7.31
C ALA A 40 -4.48 -0.98 -6.01
N ARG A 41 -5.78 -1.26 -6.08
CA ARG A 41 -6.67 -1.34 -4.91
C ARG A 41 -6.29 -2.47 -3.96
N THR A 42 -5.93 -3.63 -4.50
CA THR A 42 -5.51 -4.79 -3.70
C THR A 42 -4.17 -4.53 -3.01
N MET A 43 -3.22 -3.95 -3.73
CA MET A 43 -1.91 -3.60 -3.21
C MET A 43 -1.98 -2.51 -2.15
N MET A 44 -2.79 -1.45 -2.33
CA MET A 44 -3.03 -0.44 -1.29
C MET A 44 -3.51 -1.05 0.03
N LYS A 45 -4.48 -1.96 -0.05
CA LYS A 45 -5.06 -2.61 1.13
C LYS A 45 -4.03 -3.50 1.85
N HIS A 46 -3.16 -4.16 1.09
CA HIS A 46 -2.10 -4.99 1.65
C HIS A 46 -0.99 -4.15 2.29
N ASP A 47 -0.63 -3.01 1.69
CA ASP A 47 0.42 -2.11 2.19
C ASP A 47 0.06 -1.49 3.55
N ASP A 48 -1.21 -1.09 3.75
CA ASP A 48 -1.74 -0.62 5.05
C ASP A 48 -1.62 -1.69 6.16
N ASP A 49 -1.90 -2.94 5.81
CA ASP A 49 -1.81 -4.10 6.71
C ASP A 49 -0.35 -4.41 7.13
N PHE A 50 0.61 -4.17 6.23
CA PHE A 50 2.03 -4.39 6.49
C PHE A 50 2.65 -3.30 7.36
N ASP A 51 2.35 -2.03 7.12
CA ASP A 51 2.83 -0.92 7.99
C ASP A 51 2.36 -1.13 9.44
N ARG A 52 1.08 -1.47 9.62
CA ARG A 52 0.51 -1.74 10.95
C ARG A 52 1.18 -2.92 11.65
N LYS A 53 1.52 -3.98 10.92
CA LYS A 53 2.21 -5.17 11.47
C LYS A 53 3.68 -4.91 11.75
N GLN A 54 4.37 -4.12 10.93
CA GLN A 54 5.77 -3.71 11.14
C GLN A 54 5.88 -2.87 12.43
N ARG A 55 5.01 -1.87 12.61
CA ARG A 55 4.93 -1.10 13.87
C ARG A 55 4.63 -1.97 15.08
N ARG A 56 3.75 -2.99 14.96
CA ARG A 56 3.43 -3.90 16.06
C ARG A 56 4.61 -4.82 16.45
N ARG A 57 5.46 -5.19 15.49
CA ARG A 57 6.64 -6.04 15.71
C ARG A 57 7.86 -5.25 16.21
N GLU A 58 7.93 -3.95 15.96
CA GLU A 58 9.05 -3.12 16.40
C GLU A 58 9.02 -2.85 17.93
N ILE A 59 7.85 -2.82 18.55
CA ILE A 59 7.68 -2.65 20.02
C ILE A 59 8.25 -3.87 20.79
N THR A 60 8.42 -5.02 20.14
CA THR A 60 8.96 -6.24 20.77
C THR A 60 10.45 -6.46 20.49
N ARG A 61 11.05 -5.82 19.48
CA ARG A 61 12.47 -6.03 19.14
C ARG A 61 13.45 -5.16 19.94
N ASN A 62 13.01 -4.01 20.46
CA ASN A 62 13.80 -3.14 21.35
C ASN A 62 13.41 -3.22 22.84
N GLY A 63 12.73 -4.29 23.26
CA GLY A 63 12.69 -4.74 24.67
C GLY A 63 12.21 -3.75 25.73
N ARG A 64 11.50 -2.66 25.38
CA ARG A 64 10.88 -1.74 26.36
C ARG A 64 9.42 -1.51 26.02
N TYR A 65 8.59 -2.47 26.45
CA TYR A 65 7.14 -2.31 26.50
C TYR A 65 6.78 -1.54 27.78
N TYR A 66 6.58 -0.22 27.67
CA TYR A 66 5.81 0.52 28.69
C TYR A 66 4.33 0.31 28.37
N GLY A 67 3.78 -0.81 28.85
CA GLY A 67 2.32 -1.00 28.88
C GLY A 67 1.67 0.03 29.81
N PRO A 68 0.37 0.34 29.64
CA PRO A 68 -0.32 1.29 30.50
C PRO A 68 -0.21 0.80 31.96
N SER A 69 0.40 1.62 32.81
CA SER A 69 0.44 1.41 34.26
C SER A 69 -0.98 1.12 34.71
N ARG A 70 -1.21 -0.12 35.14
CA ARG A 70 -2.44 -0.49 35.81
C ARG A 70 -2.40 0.22 37.17
N GLU A 71 -2.94 1.44 37.21
CA GLU A 71 -3.28 2.09 38.47
C GLU A 71 -4.21 1.16 39.25
N LYS A 72 -3.88 1.01 40.53
CA LYS A 72 -4.54 0.12 41.49
C LYS A 72 -5.83 0.73 42.00
#